data_AF-A0A7S1J2P4-F1
#
_entry.id   AF-A0A7S1J2P4-F1
#
_cell.length_a   1.000
_cell.length_b   1.000
_cell.length_c   1.000
_cell.angle_alpha   90.00
_cell.angle_beta   90.00
_cell.angle_gamma   90.00
#
_symmetry.space_group_name_H-M   'P 1'
#
loop_
_entity.id
_entity.type
_entity.pdbx_description
1 polymer ?
#
loop_
_entity_poly.entity_id
_entity_poly.type
_entity_poly.pdbx_seq_one_letter_code
_entity_poly.pdbx_strand_id
1 'polypeptide(L)'
;IIASSPGGAFSNWFCTVFNFDLALSFAMTTASTVFAIPMLLLNTTFYFWLVRGSVVHVTVTPLVITCIVVLGGFSLGLLLGRWVPKARPVLTVIGYGSTAVIITWSVIQSSFHKQATPIWARDVKFYACSPALSAVSLGLALAISGLCRLPRQQC
;
A
#
# COMPACT_ATOMS: atom_id res chain seq x y z
N ILE A 1 4.99 -10.88 -2.49
CA ILE A 1 4.07 -10.32 -1.47
C ILE A 1 4.20 -8.80 -1.43
N ILE A 2 5.32 -8.19 -1.03
CA ILE A 2 5.49 -6.72 -0.97
C ILE A 2 5.13 -6.03 -2.31
N ALA A 3 5.61 -6.56 -3.44
CA ALA A 3 5.31 -6.04 -4.78
C ALA A 3 3.86 -6.28 -5.26
N SER A 4 3.10 -7.10 -4.54
CA SER A 4 1.73 -7.51 -4.91
C SER A 4 0.69 -6.95 -3.94
N SER A 5 1.13 -6.18 -2.94
CA SER A 5 0.26 -5.48 -2.01
C SER A 5 -0.30 -4.20 -2.65
N PRO A 6 -1.55 -3.83 -2.37
CA PRO A 6 -2.15 -2.60 -2.88
C PRO A 6 -1.43 -1.36 -2.33
N GLY A 7 -1.67 -0.21 -2.98
CA GLY A 7 -1.14 1.08 -2.54
C GLY A 7 -1.50 1.41 -1.08
N GLY A 8 -0.65 2.16 -0.39
CA GLY A 8 -0.80 2.45 1.03
C GLY A 8 -1.18 3.92 1.31
N ALA A 9 -1.74 4.19 2.49
CA ALA A 9 -2.10 5.55 2.92
C ALA A 9 -0.91 6.54 2.93
N PHE A 10 0.33 6.04 2.93
CA PHE A 10 1.55 6.84 2.81
C PHE A 10 1.65 7.58 1.47
N SER A 11 1.15 7.01 0.36
CA SER A 11 1.13 7.71 -0.94
C SER A 11 0.23 8.94 -0.90
N ASN A 12 -0.89 8.88 -0.18
CA ASN A 12 -1.80 10.01 -0.01
C ASN A 12 -1.15 11.15 0.77
N TRP A 13 -0.40 10.83 1.84
CA TRP A 13 0.38 11.82 2.57
C TRP A 13 1.43 12.47 1.66
N PHE A 14 2.19 11.68 0.90
CA PHE A 14 3.17 12.20 -0.05
C PHE A 14 2.53 13.13 -1.10
N CYS A 15 1.38 12.76 -1.67
CA CYS A 15 0.65 13.63 -2.59
C CYS A 15 0.27 14.98 -1.96
N THR A 16 -0.12 15.02 -0.69
CA THR A 16 -0.42 16.30 -0.01
C THR A 16 0.80 17.17 0.24
N VAL A 17 1.96 16.56 0.53
CA VAL A 17 3.22 17.29 0.77
C VAL A 17 3.71 17.95 -0.51
N PHE A 18 3.60 17.26 -1.64
CA PHE A 18 4.08 17.75 -2.94
C PHE A 18 2.97 18.39 -3.80
N ASN A 19 1.78 18.59 -3.24
CA ASN A 19 0.62 19.20 -3.91
C ASN A 19 0.25 18.51 -5.25
N PHE A 20 0.38 17.18 -5.27
CA PHE A 20 -0.08 16.32 -6.37
C PHE A 20 -1.58 16.02 -6.23
N ASP A 21 -2.17 15.46 -7.29
CA ASP A 21 -3.59 15.13 -7.31
C ASP A 21 -3.96 14.04 -6.28
N LEU A 22 -4.45 14.49 -5.12
CA LEU A 22 -4.84 13.64 -4.02
C LEU A 22 -6.06 12.77 -4.38
N ALA A 23 -6.99 13.29 -5.17
CA ALA A 23 -8.19 12.56 -5.57
C ALA A 23 -7.82 11.39 -6.49
N LEU A 24 -6.86 11.61 -7.40
CA LEU A 24 -6.31 10.57 -8.26
C LEU A 24 -5.59 9.48 -7.45
N SER A 25 -4.78 9.86 -6.45
CA SER A 25 -4.09 8.90 -5.56
C SER A 25 -5.06 8.00 -4.78
N PHE A 26 -6.17 8.57 -4.29
CA PHE A 26 -7.23 7.80 -3.64
C PHE A 26 -7.96 6.86 -4.61
N ALA A 27 -8.23 7.30 -5.84
CA ALA A 27 -8.88 6.47 -6.85
C ALA A 27 -8.01 5.26 -7.23
N MET A 28 -6.71 5.48 -7.46
CA MET A 28 -5.75 4.40 -7.76
C MET A 28 -5.64 3.40 -6.60
N THR A 29 -5.54 3.91 -5.37
CA THR A 29 -5.46 3.06 -4.17
C THR A 29 -6.72 2.20 -4.01
N THR A 30 -7.89 2.78 -4.21
CA THR A 30 -9.18 2.06 -4.14
C THR A 30 -9.27 0.99 -5.21
N ALA A 31 -8.99 1.33 -6.47
CA ALA A 31 -8.99 0.37 -7.57
C ALA A 31 -8.00 -0.77 -7.33
N SER A 32 -6.76 -0.45 -6.91
CA SER A 32 -5.75 -1.47 -6.61
C SER A 32 -6.16 -2.40 -5.46
N THR A 33 -6.91 -1.89 -4.47
CA THR A 33 -7.43 -2.67 -3.35
C THR A 33 -8.53 -3.62 -3.81
N VAL A 34 -9.47 -3.17 -4.67
CA VAL A 34 -10.52 -4.02 -5.25
C VAL A 34 -9.89 -5.19 -6.01
N PHE A 35 -8.83 -4.93 -6.80
CA PHE A 35 -8.13 -5.96 -7.55
C PHE A 35 -7.07 -6.74 -6.75
N ALA A 36 -6.80 -6.38 -5.49
CA ALA A 36 -5.71 -6.95 -4.71
C ALA A 36 -5.88 -8.44 -4.45
N ILE A 37 -7.10 -8.92 -4.17
CA ILE A 37 -7.36 -10.33 -3.86
C ILE A 37 -6.99 -11.26 -5.03
N PRO A 38 -7.58 -11.11 -6.23
CA PRO A 38 -7.23 -11.97 -7.36
C PRO A 38 -5.78 -11.79 -7.80
N MET A 39 -5.27 -10.56 -7.81
CA MET A 39 -3.88 -10.29 -8.21
C MET A 39 -2.86 -10.86 -7.23
N LEU A 40 -3.12 -10.82 -5.93
CA LEU A 40 -2.21 -11.40 -4.94
C LEU A 40 -2.19 -12.92 -5.06
N LEU A 41 -3.35 -13.57 -5.22
CA LEU A 41 -3.43 -15.02 -5.41
C LEU A 41 -2.69 -15.44 -6.68
N LEU A 42 -2.95 -14.78 -7.81
CA LEU A 42 -2.33 -15.08 -9.09
C LEU A 42 -0.81 -14.83 -9.10
N ASN A 43 -0.37 -13.69 -8.57
CA ASN A 43 1.06 -13.39 -8.48
C ASN A 43 1.76 -14.39 -7.54
N THR A 44 1.16 -14.72 -6.40
CA THR A 44 1.81 -15.62 -5.44
C THR A 44 1.91 -17.03 -6.01
N THR A 45 0.85 -17.57 -6.64
CA THR A 45 0.93 -18.89 -7.26
C THR A 45 1.95 -18.92 -8.41
N PHE A 46 1.95 -17.91 -9.27
CA PHE A 46 2.87 -17.84 -10.41
C PHE A 46 4.34 -17.69 -9.98
N TYR A 47 4.67 -16.73 -9.11
CA TYR A 47 6.05 -16.52 -8.67
C TYR A 47 6.57 -17.67 -7.81
N PHE A 48 5.73 -18.29 -6.96
CA PHE A 48 6.17 -19.46 -6.20
C PHE A 48 6.36 -20.71 -7.09
N TRP A 49 5.50 -20.89 -8.10
CA TRP A 49 5.71 -21.95 -9.08
C TRP A 49 7.02 -21.74 -9.86
N LEU A 50 7.30 -20.51 -10.32
CA LEU A 50 8.52 -20.21 -11.07
C LEU A 50 9.81 -20.39 -10.25
N VAL A 51 9.79 -20.01 -8.96
CA VAL A 51 11.00 -20.02 -8.11
C VAL A 51 11.20 -21.37 -7.40
N ARG A 52 10.13 -22.05 -7.01
CA ARG A 52 10.20 -23.27 -6.17
C ARG A 52 9.52 -24.51 -6.77
N GLY A 53 8.81 -24.39 -7.89
CA GLY A 53 8.07 -25.50 -8.49
C GLY A 53 6.87 -26.01 -7.67
N SER A 54 6.53 -25.33 -6.58
CA SER A 54 5.49 -25.75 -5.62
C SER A 54 4.40 -24.70 -5.50
N VAL A 55 3.13 -25.13 -5.49
CA VAL A 55 1.98 -24.23 -5.26
C VAL A 55 1.82 -23.99 -3.75
N VAL A 56 1.89 -22.73 -3.33
CA VAL A 56 1.63 -22.34 -1.94
C VAL A 56 0.15 -22.08 -1.74
N HIS A 57 -0.46 -22.76 -0.77
CA HIS A 57 -1.82 -22.47 -0.35
C HIS A 57 -1.86 -21.21 0.50
N VAL A 58 -2.31 -20.12 -0.09
CA VAL A 58 -2.55 -18.86 0.61
C VAL A 58 -3.96 -18.90 1.21
N THR A 59 -4.07 -18.65 2.51
CA THR A 59 -5.39 -18.56 3.19
C THR A 59 -6.11 -17.31 2.70
N VAL A 60 -7.20 -17.50 1.96
CA VAL A 60 -7.96 -16.40 1.33
C VAL A 60 -8.78 -15.63 2.36
N THR A 61 -9.23 -16.28 3.43
CA THR A 61 -10.10 -15.72 4.47
C THR A 61 -9.57 -14.43 5.11
N PRO A 62 -8.35 -14.39 5.70
CA PRO A 62 -7.82 -13.16 6.27
C PRO A 62 -7.63 -12.08 5.21
N LEU A 63 -7.31 -12.46 3.97
CA LEU A 63 -7.13 -11.53 2.86
C LEU A 63 -8.43 -10.80 2.52
N VAL A 64 -9.54 -11.53 2.42
CA VAL A 64 -10.87 -10.98 2.13
C VAL A 64 -11.31 -10.05 3.26
N ILE A 65 -11.11 -10.45 4.53
CA ILE A 65 -11.45 -9.61 5.68
C ILE A 65 -10.68 -8.29 5.63
N THR A 66 -9.36 -8.33 5.39
CA THR A 66 -8.56 -7.09 5.29
C THR A 66 -9.03 -6.19 4.16
N CYS A 67 -9.39 -6.76 3.00
CA CYS A 67 -9.88 -6.00 1.86
C CYS A 67 -11.22 -5.31 2.17
N ILE A 68 -12.16 -6.02 2.80
CA ILE A 68 -13.45 -5.45 3.22
C ILE A 68 -13.25 -4.32 4.22
N VAL A 69 -12.37 -4.50 5.21
CA VAL A 69 -12.08 -3.47 6.22
C VAL A 69 -11.48 -2.21 5.57
N VAL A 70 -10.54 -2.39 4.65
CA VAL A 70 -9.90 -1.27 3.94
C VAL A 70 -10.91 -0.55 3.04
N LEU A 71 -11.63 -1.28 2.17
CA LEU A 71 -12.64 -0.70 1.28
C LEU A 71 -13.78 -0.03 2.05
N GLY A 72 -14.24 -0.65 3.15
CA GLY A 72 -15.25 -0.09 4.03
C GLY A 72 -14.77 1.20 4.69
N GLY A 73 -13.55 1.21 5.24
CA GLY A 73 -12.95 2.40 5.86
C GLY A 73 -12.80 3.57 4.88
N PHE A 74 -12.30 3.31 3.66
CA PHE A 74 -12.18 4.34 2.63
C PHE A 74 -13.54 4.87 2.16
N SER A 75 -14.49 3.96 1.89
CA SER A 75 -15.83 4.33 1.44
C SER A 75 -16.56 5.17 2.49
N LEU A 76 -16.45 4.79 3.78
CA LEU A 76 -17.00 5.56 4.90
C LEU A 76 -16.33 6.92 5.02
N GLY A 77 -14.99 7.00 4.90
CA GLY A 77 -14.26 8.27 4.93
C GLY A 77 -14.71 9.23 3.83
N LEU A 78 -14.94 8.73 2.61
CA LEU A 78 -15.45 9.51 1.49
C LEU A 78 -16.91 9.96 1.70
N LEU A 79 -17.77 9.05 2.18
CA LEU A 79 -19.18 9.35 2.46
C LEU A 79 -19.31 10.42 3.56
N LEU A 80 -18.57 10.28 4.65
CA LEU A 80 -18.53 11.27 5.73
C LEU A 80 -17.98 12.62 5.24
N GLY A 81 -16.95 12.61 4.39
CA GLY A 81 -16.42 13.82 3.76
C GLY A 81 -17.40 14.51 2.82
N ARG A 82 -18.35 13.76 2.23
CA ARG A 82 -19.44 14.31 1.42
C ARG A 82 -20.57 14.88 2.27
N TRP A 83 -20.97 14.18 3.33
CA TRP A 83 -22.12 14.56 4.16
C TRP A 83 -21.80 15.65 5.18
N VAL A 84 -20.57 15.67 5.70
CA VAL A 84 -20.14 16.63 6.72
C VAL A 84 -18.84 17.31 6.27
N PRO A 85 -18.91 18.30 5.36
CA PRO A 85 -17.71 18.97 4.83
C PRO A 85 -16.90 19.70 5.92
N LYS A 86 -17.55 20.10 7.02
CA LYS A 86 -16.88 20.71 8.19
C LYS A 86 -15.97 19.74 8.94
N ALA A 87 -16.20 18.43 8.84
CA ALA A 87 -15.38 17.41 9.51
C ALA A 87 -14.12 17.04 8.71
N ARG A 88 -14.00 17.47 7.45
CA ARG A 88 -12.84 17.17 6.56
C ARG A 88 -11.47 17.44 7.22
N PRO A 89 -11.18 18.64 7.77
CA PRO A 89 -9.87 18.89 8.36
C PRO A 89 -9.56 17.96 9.54
N VAL A 90 -10.57 17.64 10.36
CA VAL A 90 -10.43 16.73 11.51
C VAL A 90 -10.18 15.30 11.02
N LEU A 91 -10.93 14.83 10.03
CA LEU A 91 -10.75 13.51 9.42
C LEU A 91 -9.36 13.35 8.78
N THR A 92 -8.84 14.41 8.15
CA THR A 92 -7.49 14.41 7.59
C THR A 92 -6.42 14.29 8.68
N VAL A 93 -6.55 15.04 9.78
CA VAL A 93 -5.61 14.93 10.92
C VAL A 93 -5.66 13.54 11.55
N ILE A 94 -6.87 12.98 11.74
CA ILE A 94 -7.05 11.61 12.24
C ILE A 94 -6.38 10.59 11.29
N GLY A 95 -6.51 10.77 9.97
CA GLY A 95 -5.88 9.90 8.97
C GLY A 95 -4.35 9.92 9.03
N TYR A 96 -3.73 11.08 9.24
CA TYR A 96 -2.28 11.16 9.45
C TYR A 96 -1.85 10.56 10.79
N GLY A 97 -2.64 10.82 11.85
CA GLY A 97 -2.40 10.25 13.18
C GLY A 97 -2.44 8.73 13.15
N SER A 98 -3.46 8.14 12.51
CA SER A 98 -3.58 6.68 12.40
C SER A 98 -2.43 6.06 11.61
N THR A 99 -1.94 6.73 10.56
CA THR A 99 -0.77 6.28 9.78
C THR A 99 0.48 6.23 10.65
N ALA A 100 0.75 7.26 11.45
CA ALA A 100 1.88 7.28 12.37
C ALA A 100 1.77 6.17 13.46
N VAL A 101 0.56 5.95 13.98
CA VAL A 101 0.28 4.87 14.94
C VAL A 101 0.53 3.49 14.32
N ILE A 102 0.11 3.26 13.07
CA ILE A 102 0.33 1.97 12.40
C ILE A 102 1.83 1.71 12.16
N ILE A 103 2.59 2.73 11.75
CA ILE A 103 4.04 2.61 11.55
C ILE A 103 4.74 2.27 12.87
N THR A 104 4.45 3.02 13.93
CA THR A 104 5.05 2.77 15.26
C THR A 104 4.67 1.41 15.81
N TRP A 105 3.39 1.01 15.69
CA TRP A 105 2.92 -0.33 16.06
C TRP A 105 3.63 -1.44 15.28
N SER A 106 3.88 -1.24 13.98
CA SER A 106 4.58 -2.20 13.12
C SER A 106 6.04 -2.40 13.55
N VAL A 107 6.74 -1.33 13.92
CA VAL A 107 8.11 -1.39 14.45
C VAL A 107 8.14 -2.13 15.79
N ILE A 108 7.19 -1.84 16.68
CA ILE A 108 7.04 -2.52 17.98
C ILE A 108 6.80 -4.01 17.77
N GLN A 109 5.79 -4.40 16.98
CA GLN A 109 5.52 -5.83 16.75
C GLN A 109 6.72 -6.57 16.15
N SER A 110 7.42 -5.95 15.20
CA SER A 110 8.61 -6.53 14.58
C SER A 110 9.79 -6.70 15.55
N SER A 111 9.77 -5.96 16.66
CA SER A 111 10.81 -6.00 17.70
C SER A 111 10.51 -7.05 18.78
N PHE A 112 9.23 -7.29 19.09
CA PHE A 112 8.81 -8.15 20.21
C PHE A 112 8.35 -9.55 19.80
N HIS A 113 7.98 -9.80 18.54
CA HIS A 113 7.57 -11.13 18.10
C HIS A 113 8.77 -12.07 17.86
N LYS A 114 8.90 -13.10 18.72
CA LYS A 114 9.97 -14.11 18.69
C LYS A 114 10.04 -14.97 17.41
N GLN A 115 9.04 -14.90 16.53
CA GLN A 115 8.95 -15.70 15.30
C GLN A 115 9.54 -15.00 14.06
N ALA A 116 9.83 -13.70 14.13
CA ALA A 116 10.47 -12.96 13.05
C ALA A 116 11.92 -12.65 13.44
N THR A 117 12.87 -12.82 12.52
CA THR A 117 14.21 -12.25 12.71
C THR A 117 14.04 -10.75 12.93
N PRO A 118 14.55 -10.20 14.04
CA PRO A 118 14.34 -8.80 14.36
C PRO A 118 14.92 -7.95 13.24
N ILE A 119 14.31 -6.80 12.98
CA ILE A 119 14.63 -5.97 11.81
C ILE A 119 16.15 -5.74 11.73
N TRP A 120 16.77 -5.33 12.84
CA TRP A 120 18.21 -5.05 12.94
C TRP A 120 19.14 -6.24 12.67
N ALA A 121 18.65 -7.48 12.73
CA ALA A 121 19.45 -8.68 12.46
C ALA A 121 19.26 -9.26 11.05
N ARG A 122 18.56 -8.55 10.14
CA ARG A 122 18.37 -8.99 8.76
C ARG A 122 19.63 -8.81 7.92
N ASP A 123 19.76 -9.69 6.92
CA ASP A 123 20.82 -9.66 5.92
C ASP A 123 20.83 -8.30 5.16
N VAL A 124 22.01 -7.79 4.86
CA VAL A 124 22.23 -6.53 4.11
C VAL A 124 21.50 -6.56 2.77
N LYS A 125 21.36 -7.74 2.16
CA LYS A 125 20.59 -7.94 0.91
C LYS A 125 19.13 -7.51 1.06
N PHE A 126 18.51 -7.72 2.22
CA PHE A 126 17.14 -7.30 2.48
C PHE A 126 17.02 -5.77 2.47
N TYR A 127 17.98 -5.08 3.12
CA TYR A 127 18.01 -3.63 3.20
C TYR A 127 18.32 -2.95 1.87
N ALA A 128 19.13 -3.56 1.01
CA ALA A 128 19.40 -3.02 -0.32
C ALA A 128 18.23 -3.28 -1.29
N CYS A 129 17.64 -4.48 -1.25
CA CYS A 129 16.62 -4.89 -2.20
C CYS A 129 15.28 -4.15 -1.99
N SER A 130 14.90 -3.87 -0.74
CA SER A 130 13.63 -3.17 -0.44
C SER A 130 13.54 -1.76 -1.06
N PRO A 131 14.48 -0.82 -0.82
CA PRO A 131 14.44 0.50 -1.44
C PRO A 131 14.74 0.46 -2.93
N ALA A 132 15.59 -0.48 -3.40
CA ALA A 132 15.86 -0.64 -4.82
C ALA A 132 14.58 -1.00 -5.60
N LEU A 133 13.77 -1.93 -5.07
CA LEU A 133 12.48 -2.29 -5.66
C LEU A 133 11.55 -1.07 -5.75
N SER A 134 11.45 -0.28 -4.67
CA SER A 134 10.64 0.94 -4.67
C SER A 134 11.16 1.97 -5.69
N ALA A 135 12.47 2.19 -5.76
CA ALA A 135 13.08 3.12 -6.71
C ALA A 135 12.85 2.70 -8.17
N VAL A 136 13.00 1.41 -8.48
CA VAL A 136 12.71 0.87 -9.83
C VAL A 136 11.23 1.04 -10.17
N SER A 137 10.33 0.75 -9.23
CA SER A 137 8.89 0.94 -9.46
C SER A 137 8.51 2.40 -9.70
N LEU A 138 9.14 3.33 -8.97
CA LEU A 138 8.92 4.77 -9.15
C LEU A 138 9.47 5.24 -10.50
N GLY A 139 10.68 4.82 -10.88
CA GLY A 139 11.26 5.14 -12.18
C GLY A 139 10.42 4.61 -13.34
N LEU A 140 9.91 3.38 -13.22
CA LEU A 140 9.02 2.80 -14.21
C LEU A 140 7.68 3.55 -14.30
N ALA A 141 7.10 3.92 -13.15
CA ALA A 141 5.88 4.72 -13.11
C ALA A 141 6.08 6.08 -13.80
N LEU A 142 7.17 6.80 -13.49
CA LEU A 142 7.51 8.07 -14.13
C LEU A 142 7.73 7.92 -15.64
N ALA A 143 8.38 6.84 -16.07
CA ALA A 143 8.60 6.55 -17.49
C ALA A 143 7.29 6.31 -18.23
N ILE A 144 6.38 5.52 -17.65
CA ILE A 144 5.05 5.25 -18.22
C ILE A 144 4.21 6.53 -18.25
N SER A 145 4.19 7.31 -17.16
CA SER A 145 3.49 8.59 -17.11
C SER A 145 4.00 9.58 -18.15
N GLY A 146 5.32 9.60 -18.37
CA GLY A 146 5.96 10.38 -19.43
C GLY A 146 5.58 9.91 -20.85
N LEU A 147 5.53 8.60 -21.08
CA LEU A 147 5.10 8.01 -22.36
C LEU A 147 3.63 8.30 -22.66
N CYS A 148 2.77 8.26 -21.64
CA CYS A 148 1.34 8.56 -21.74
C CYS A 148 1.03 10.07 -21.75
N ARG A 149 2.06 10.94 -21.65
CA ARG A 149 1.93 12.41 -21.66
C ARG A 149 0.92 12.95 -20.63
N LEU A 150 0.90 12.36 -19.43
CA LEU A 150 0.06 12.87 -18.35
C LEU A 150 0.53 14.27 -17.92
N PRO A 151 -0.39 15.13 -17.45
CA PRO A 151 -0.03 16.43 -16.89
C PRO A 151 0.88 16.25 -15.68
N ARG A 152 1.78 17.22 -15.46
CA ARG A 152 2.87 17.14 -14.47
C ARG A 152 2.42 16.91 -13.02
N GLN A 153 1.15 17.17 -12.70
CA GLN A 153 0.54 16.92 -11.38
C GLN A 153 0.08 15.46 -11.19
N GLN A 154 0.09 14.66 -12.26
CA GLN A 154 -0.33 13.25 -12.31
C GLN A 154 0.83 12.30 -12.65
N CYS A 155 2.03 12.86 -12.90
CA CYS A 155 3.25 12.10 -13.18
C CYS A 155 4.00 11.73 -11.90
#